data_AF-A0A9D0CE72-F1
#
_entry.id   AF-A0A9D0CE72-F1
#
_cell.length_a   1.000
_cell.length_b   1.000
_cell.length_c   1.000
_cell.angle_alpha   90.00
_cell.angle_beta   90.00
_cell.angle_gamma   90.00
#
_symmetry.space_group_name_H-M   'P 1'
#
loop_
_entity.id
_entity.type
_entity.pdbx_description
1 polymer ?
#
loop_
_entity_poly.entity_id
_entity_poly.type
_entity_poly.pdbx_seq_one_letter_code
_entity_poly.pdbx_strand_id
1 'polypeptide(L)'
;MKNNRKNLDNDTLLAKWIANEITDSEFKNLVSKEDYIAYQKIKKGVDAYRVIEKPLEQSFQDLKAKIELNYSNKVINLYKKWAFSIAASLLLLIGINYFFKVNTLKYQTNFAEQKMIALQDGSQITLNANTT
;
A
#
# COMPACT_ATOMS: atom_id res chain seq x y z
N MET A 1 -26.52 39.78 -39.40
CA MET A 1 -25.62 39.22 -40.44
C MET A 1 -25.93 37.74 -40.58
N LYS A 2 -26.71 37.36 -41.59
CA LYS A 2 -27.19 35.99 -41.79
C LYS A 2 -26.91 35.62 -43.25
N ASN A 3 -26.42 34.40 -43.46
CA ASN A 3 -26.30 33.67 -44.73
C ASN A 3 -24.95 33.75 -45.46
N ASN A 4 -24.14 32.68 -45.32
CA ASN A 4 -23.35 32.16 -46.44
C ASN A 4 -22.91 30.67 -46.30
N ARG A 5 -23.56 29.84 -45.47
CA ARG A 5 -23.14 28.43 -45.22
C ARG A 5 -24.00 27.37 -45.93
N LYS A 6 -24.73 27.71 -46.98
CA LYS A 6 -25.72 26.78 -47.60
C LYS A 6 -25.20 25.97 -48.78
N ASN A 7 -23.94 26.10 -49.16
CA ASN A 7 -23.37 25.38 -50.30
C ASN A 7 -21.90 25.04 -50.03
N LEU A 8 -21.65 24.24 -49.00
CA LEU A 8 -20.32 23.71 -48.72
C LEU A 8 -20.37 22.20 -48.99
N ASP A 9 -19.50 21.73 -49.87
CA ASP A 9 -19.36 20.29 -50.13
C ASP A 9 -18.95 19.55 -48.86
N ASN A 10 -19.43 18.32 -48.71
CA ASN A 10 -19.14 17.46 -47.54
C ASN A 10 -17.63 17.31 -47.32
N ASP A 11 -16.84 17.26 -48.38
CA ASP A 11 -15.38 17.18 -48.31
C ASP A 11 -14.75 18.44 -47.71
N THR A 12 -15.31 19.62 -48.00
CA THR A 12 -14.85 20.88 -47.43
C THR A 12 -15.19 20.94 -45.93
N LEU A 13 -16.38 20.47 -45.55
CA LEU A 13 -16.78 20.37 -44.14
C LEU A 13 -15.88 19.39 -43.37
N LEU A 14 -15.57 18.24 -43.98
CA LEU A 14 -14.67 17.24 -43.41
C LEU A 14 -13.26 17.79 -43.20
N ALA A 15 -12.70 18.46 -44.21
CA ALA A 15 -11.38 19.07 -44.12
C ALA A 15 -11.30 20.10 -42.99
N LYS A 16 -12.32 20.97 -42.87
CA LYS A 16 -12.43 21.94 -41.78
C LYS A 16 -12.53 21.28 -40.41
N TRP A 17 -13.25 20.16 -40.32
CA TRP A 17 -13.39 19.42 -39.07
C TRP A 17 -12.09 18.73 -38.63
N ILE A 18 -11.36 18.14 -39.58
CA ILE A 18 -10.04 17.53 -39.31
C ILE A 18 -9.01 18.60 -38.93
N ALA A 19 -9.09 19.79 -39.54
CA ALA A 19 -8.26 20.94 -39.22
C ALA A 19 -8.63 21.63 -37.88
N ASN A 20 -9.65 21.16 -37.16
CA ASN A 20 -10.21 21.78 -35.95
C ASN A 20 -10.74 23.21 -36.15
N GLU A 21 -11.13 23.59 -37.38
CA GLU A 21 -11.79 24.88 -37.65
C GLU A 21 -13.26 24.89 -37.24
N ILE A 22 -13.88 23.72 -37.10
CA ILE A 22 -15.25 23.54 -36.63
C ILE A 22 -15.33 22.46 -35.55
N THR A 23 -16.27 22.63 -34.61
CA THR A 23 -16.43 21.69 -33.50
C THR A 23 -17.14 20.40 -33.93
N ASP A 24 -16.91 19.30 -33.20
CA ASP A 24 -17.62 18.02 -33.40
C ASP A 24 -19.16 18.18 -33.36
N SER A 25 -19.65 19.06 -32.49
CA SER A 25 -21.08 19.38 -32.38
C SER A 25 -21.62 20.14 -33.59
N GLU A 26 -20.83 21.04 -34.18
CA GLU A 26 -21.22 21.75 -35.40
C GLU A 26 -21.17 20.82 -36.60
N PHE A 27 -20.11 20.01 -36.73
CA PHE A 27 -19.99 19.04 -37.82
C PHE A 27 -21.15 18.04 -37.82
N LYS A 28 -21.51 17.51 -36.64
CA LYS A 28 -22.65 16.59 -36.48
C LYS A 28 -23.99 17.17 -36.93
N ASN A 29 -24.18 18.49 -36.84
CA ASN A 29 -25.40 19.16 -37.29
C ASN A 29 -25.39 19.50 -38.79
N LEU A 30 -24.24 19.39 -39.46
CA LEU A 30 -24.04 19.75 -40.86
C LEU A 30 -24.01 18.53 -41.80
N VAL A 31 -23.76 17.32 -41.28
CA VAL A 31 -23.71 16.07 -42.06
C VAL A 31 -24.79 15.06 -41.62
N SER A 32 -25.04 14.05 -42.46
CA SER A 32 -25.88 12.91 -42.10
C SER A 32 -25.31 12.17 -40.89
N LYS A 33 -26.19 11.52 -40.11
CA LYS A 33 -25.79 10.69 -38.97
C LYS A 33 -24.91 9.52 -39.40
N GLU A 34 -25.16 8.96 -40.58
CA GLU A 34 -24.40 7.83 -41.15
C GLU A 34 -22.97 8.27 -41.50
N ASP A 35 -22.84 9.39 -42.20
CA ASP A 35 -21.56 9.99 -42.59
C ASP A 35 -20.75 10.40 -41.37
N TYR A 36 -21.39 11.01 -40.37
CA TYR A 36 -20.74 11.38 -39.11
C TYR A 36 -20.08 10.17 -38.43
N ILE A 37 -20.78 9.03 -38.38
CA ILE A 37 -20.24 7.79 -37.79
C ILE A 37 -19.06 7.27 -38.62
N ALA A 38 -19.15 7.32 -39.95
CA ALA A 38 -18.06 6.89 -40.83
C ALA A 38 -16.81 7.77 -40.66
N TYR A 39 -16.97 9.09 -40.74
CA TYR A 39 -15.86 10.04 -40.56
C TYR A 39 -15.27 10.01 -39.15
N GLN A 40 -16.08 9.75 -38.13
CA GLN A 40 -15.58 9.57 -36.77
C GLN A 40 -14.66 8.36 -36.63
N LYS A 41 -14.95 7.25 -37.33
CA LYS A 41 -14.05 6.08 -37.34
C LYS A 41 -12.72 6.43 -38.01
N ILE A 42 -12.75 7.18 -39.10
CA ILE A 42 -11.55 7.61 -39.83
C ILE A 42 -10.71 8.54 -38.95
N LYS A 43 -11.32 9.56 -38.33
CA LYS A 43 -10.62 10.49 -37.42
C LYS A 43 -9.92 9.75 -36.28
N LYS A 44 -10.60 8.79 -35.64
CA LYS A 44 -10.00 7.92 -34.61
C LYS A 44 -8.83 7.09 -35.13
N GLY A 45 -8.92 6.57 -36.36
CA GLY A 45 -7.82 5.82 -36.99
C GLY A 45 -6.60 6.69 -37.27
N VAL A 46 -6.82 7.91 -37.78
CA VAL A 46 -5.75 8.90 -38.02
C VAL A 46 -5.11 9.33 -36.70
N ASP A 47 -5.91 9.58 -35.66
CA ASP A 47 -5.39 9.94 -34.34
C ASP A 47 -4.53 8.80 -33.74
N ALA A 48 -4.99 7.55 -33.87
CA ALA A 48 -4.24 6.39 -33.42
C ALA A 48 -2.92 6.23 -34.20
N TYR A 49 -2.95 6.40 -35.53
CA TYR A 49 -1.76 6.35 -36.37
C TYR A 49 -0.74 7.42 -35.97
N ARG A 50 -1.20 8.65 -35.72
CA ARG A 50 -0.35 9.77 -35.26
C ARG A 50 0.34 9.50 -33.92
N VAL A 51 -0.26 8.67 -33.08
CA VAL A 51 0.34 8.23 -31.81
C VAL A 51 1.39 7.13 -32.05
N ILE A 52 1.13 6.20 -32.95
CA ILE A 52 2.04 5.09 -33.28
C ILE A 52 3.29 5.59 -34.03
N GLU A 53 3.13 6.59 -34.90
CA GLU A 53 4.24 7.19 -35.66
C GLU A 53 5.11 8.14 -34.84
N LYS A 54 4.79 8.35 -33.55
CA LYS A 54 5.66 9.12 -32.67
C LYS A 54 7.04 8.46 -32.58
N PRO A 55 8.13 9.26 -32.51
CA PRO A 55 9.48 8.74 -32.36
C PRO A 55 9.57 7.79 -31.15
N LEU A 56 10.11 6.60 -31.39
CA LEU A 56 10.27 5.57 -30.36
C LEU A 56 11.20 6.06 -29.24
N GLU A 57 12.29 6.76 -29.59
CA GLU A 57 13.23 7.27 -28.58
C GLU A 57 12.56 8.23 -27.60
N GLN A 58 11.74 9.17 -28.07
CA GLN A 58 11.07 10.13 -27.18
C GLN A 58 10.08 9.42 -26.25
N SER A 59 9.27 8.51 -26.80
CA SER A 59 8.30 7.75 -26.03
C SER A 59 8.97 6.84 -24.99
N PHE A 60 10.12 6.25 -25.34
CA PHE A 60 10.90 5.42 -24.43
C PHE A 60 11.52 6.24 -23.28
N GLN A 61 12.07 7.41 -23.57
CA GLN A 61 12.64 8.30 -22.55
C GLN A 61 11.57 8.81 -21.58
N ASP A 62 10.39 9.21 -22.09
CA ASP A 62 9.26 9.64 -21.27
C ASP A 62 8.79 8.54 -20.31
N LEU A 63 8.69 7.30 -20.81
CA LEU A 63 8.33 6.15 -19.99
C LEU A 63 9.40 5.85 -18.94
N LYS A 64 10.68 5.87 -19.30
CA LYS A 64 11.79 5.64 -18.37
C LYS A 64 11.81 6.68 -17.26
N ALA A 65 11.68 7.96 -17.60
CA ALA A 65 11.59 9.05 -16.62
C ALA A 65 10.39 8.88 -15.68
N LYS A 66 9.22 8.50 -16.23
CA LYS A 66 8.02 8.25 -15.41
C LYS A 66 8.21 7.08 -14.45
N ILE A 67 8.88 6.01 -14.89
CA ILE A 67 9.19 4.86 -14.04
C ILE A 67 10.17 5.28 -12.93
N GLU A 68 11.27 5.96 -13.27
CA GLU A 68 12.28 6.41 -12.30
C GLU A 68 11.71 7.35 -11.23
N LEU A 69 10.81 8.27 -11.60
CA LEU A 69 10.15 9.18 -10.66
C LEU A 69 9.19 8.46 -9.69
N ASN A 70 8.57 7.36 -10.12
CA ASN A 70 7.65 6.57 -9.29
C ASN A 70 8.37 5.47 -8.50
N TYR A 71 9.63 5.15 -8.84
CA TYR A 71 10.49 4.19 -8.13
C TYR A 71 11.22 4.82 -6.93
N SER A 72 10.53 5.63 -6.12
CA SER A 72 10.97 5.87 -4.75
C SER A 72 10.62 4.63 -3.93
N ASN A 73 11.47 3.61 -4.01
CA ASN A 73 11.29 2.40 -3.23
C ASN A 73 11.37 2.80 -1.75
N LYS A 74 10.23 2.75 -1.04
CA LYS A 74 10.15 3.11 0.38
C LYS A 74 10.92 2.07 1.18
N VAL A 75 12.23 2.27 1.30
CA VAL A 75 13.11 1.39 2.04
C VAL A 75 12.81 1.53 3.54
N ILE A 76 12.28 0.47 4.14
CA ILE A 76 12.19 0.36 5.59
C ILE A 76 13.50 -0.20 6.12
N ASN A 77 14.11 0.56 6.99
CA ASN A 77 15.32 0.19 7.69
C ASN A 77 15.05 -1.01 8.64
N LEU A 78 15.65 -2.17 8.36
CA LEU A 78 15.48 -3.41 9.14
C LEU A 78 16.24 -3.42 10.48
N TYR A 79 17.28 -2.61 10.63
CA TYR A 79 18.16 -2.64 11.80
C TYR A 79 17.41 -2.20 13.07
N LYS A 80 16.42 -1.30 12.93
CA LYS A 80 15.54 -0.90 14.04
C LYS A 80 14.72 -2.07 14.60
N LYS A 81 14.34 -3.06 13.78
CA LYS A 81 13.53 -4.21 14.24
C LYS A 81 14.33 -5.21 15.09
N TRP A 82 15.61 -5.39 14.77
CA TRP A 82 16.47 -6.34 15.50
C TRP A 82 16.76 -5.85 16.92
N ALA A 83 16.95 -4.55 17.11
CA ALA A 83 17.14 -3.96 18.44
C ALA A 83 15.95 -4.24 19.38
N PHE A 84 14.71 -4.13 18.88
CA PHE A 84 13.52 -4.46 19.68
C PHE A 84 13.42 -5.95 20.00
N SER A 85 13.80 -6.83 19.06
CA SER A 85 13.81 -8.28 19.29
C SER A 85 14.79 -8.66 20.42
N ILE A 86 15.98 -8.06 20.40
CA ILE A 86 17.01 -8.27 21.43
C ILE A 86 16.50 -7.78 22.79
N ALA A 87 15.94 -6.58 22.85
CA ALA A 87 15.41 -6.02 24.09
C ALA A 87 14.26 -6.87 24.67
N ALA A 88 13.31 -7.28 23.83
CA ALA A 88 12.20 -8.15 24.25
C ALA A 88 12.68 -9.52 24.77
N SER A 89 13.67 -10.11 24.11
CA SER A 89 14.26 -11.39 24.53
C SER A 89 14.91 -11.29 25.90
N LEU A 90 15.65 -10.21 26.17
CA LEU A 90 16.26 -9.99 27.48
C LEU A 90 15.21 -9.80 28.59
N LEU A 91 14.16 -9.01 28.33
CA LEU A 91 13.06 -8.83 29.26
C LEU A 91 12.32 -10.14 29.56
N LEU A 92 12.09 -10.98 28.55
CA LEU A 92 11.49 -12.30 28.73
C LEU A 92 12.36 -13.20 29.62
N LEU A 93 13.67 -13.29 29.36
CA LEU A 93 14.57 -14.11 30.15
C LEU A 93 14.62 -13.66 31.63
N ILE A 94 14.70 -12.36 31.86
CA ILE A 94 14.69 -11.80 33.22
C ILE A 94 13.33 -12.04 33.89
N GLY A 95 12.24 -11.78 33.17
CA GLY A 95 10.88 -11.96 33.69
C GLY A 95 10.58 -13.41 34.06
N ILE A 96 10.98 -14.36 33.22
CA ILE A 96 10.86 -15.79 33.48
C ILE A 96 11.71 -16.18 34.70
N ASN A 97 12.97 -15.73 34.77
CA ASN A 97 13.84 -16.01 35.92
C ASN A 97 13.24 -15.50 37.24
N TYR A 98 12.68 -14.28 37.21
CA TYR A 98 12.03 -13.68 38.38
C TYR A 98 10.78 -14.48 38.77
N PHE A 99 9.90 -14.78 37.81
CA PHE A 99 8.66 -15.52 38.04
C PHE A 99 8.89 -16.88 38.72
N PHE A 100 9.91 -17.63 38.30
CA PHE A 100 10.21 -18.94 38.89
C PHE A 100 10.91 -18.86 40.25
N LYS A 101 11.53 -17.74 40.63
CA LYS A 101 12.20 -17.60 41.95
C LYS A 101 11.24 -17.37 43.12
N VAL A 102 10.02 -16.89 42.87
CA VAL A 102 9.16 -16.36 43.95
C VAL A 102 8.38 -17.42 44.74
N ASN A 103 8.40 -18.70 44.33
CA ASN A 103 7.47 -19.70 44.88
C ASN A 103 8.07 -20.68 45.90
N THR A 104 9.19 -20.35 46.55
CA THR A 104 9.71 -21.21 47.64
C THR A 104 9.18 -20.75 49.00
N LEU A 105 8.12 -21.42 49.48
CA LEU A 105 7.67 -21.27 50.86
C LEU A 105 8.75 -21.84 51.80
N LYS A 106 9.45 -20.96 52.53
CA LYS A 106 10.44 -21.36 53.53
C LYS A 106 9.83 -21.31 54.92
N TYR A 107 9.86 -22.42 55.63
CA TYR A 107 9.47 -22.51 57.03
C TYR A 107 10.73 -22.67 57.88
N GLN A 108 10.84 -21.89 58.95
CA GLN A 108 11.94 -21.95 59.90
C GLN A 108 11.38 -21.81 61.32
N THR A 109 12.01 -22.48 62.28
CA THR A 109 11.77 -22.37 63.72
C THR A 109 12.88 -21.55 64.38
N ASN A 110 12.56 -20.83 65.45
CA ASN A 110 13.56 -20.20 66.29
C ASN A 110 14.13 -21.18 67.33
N PHE A 111 15.12 -20.72 68.12
CA PHE A 111 15.63 -21.47 69.27
C PHE A 111 14.50 -21.78 70.25
N ALA A 112 14.45 -23.05 70.69
CA ALA A 112 13.42 -23.58 71.57
C ALA A 112 11.96 -23.45 71.06
N GLU A 113 11.75 -23.19 69.77
CA GLU A 113 10.40 -23.11 69.16
C GLU A 113 10.08 -24.38 68.37
N GLN A 114 8.90 -24.96 68.59
CA GLN A 114 8.39 -26.06 67.77
C GLN A 114 7.17 -25.58 66.98
N LYS A 115 7.12 -25.89 65.67
CA LYS A 115 6.05 -25.46 64.77
C LYS A 115 5.41 -26.64 64.06
N MET A 116 4.08 -26.65 64.03
CA MET A 116 3.30 -27.61 63.24
C MET A 116 2.79 -26.93 61.97
N ILE A 117 3.06 -27.52 60.80
CA ILE A 117 2.75 -26.95 59.50
C ILE A 117 1.83 -27.92 58.75
N ALA A 118 0.70 -27.41 58.28
CA ALA A 118 -0.19 -28.15 57.38
C ALA A 118 0.26 -27.93 55.93
N LEU A 119 0.46 -29.03 55.21
CA LEU A 119 0.82 -29.06 53.79
C LEU A 119 -0.44 -28.90 52.91
N GLN A 120 -0.24 -28.65 51.62
CA GLN A 120 -1.33 -28.43 50.66
C GLN A 120 -2.18 -29.68 50.39
N ASP A 121 -1.68 -30.86 50.77
CA ASP A 121 -2.38 -32.14 50.73
C ASP A 121 -3.15 -32.46 52.03
N GLY A 122 -3.11 -31.56 53.02
CA GLY A 122 -3.73 -31.74 54.34
C GLY A 122 -2.90 -32.55 55.33
N SER A 123 -1.74 -33.06 54.93
CA SER A 123 -0.79 -33.73 55.82
C SER A 123 -0.17 -32.72 56.80
N GLN A 124 0.18 -33.17 58.00
CA GLN A 124 0.80 -32.32 59.03
C GLN A 124 2.25 -32.76 59.28
N ILE A 125 3.16 -31.79 59.33
CA ILE A 125 4.56 -32.00 59.69
C ILE A 125 4.91 -31.18 60.93
N THR A 126 5.73 -31.77 61.78
CA THR A 126 6.27 -31.11 62.97
C THR A 126 7.72 -30.72 62.71
N LEU A 127 8.03 -29.44 62.84
CA LEU A 127 9.37 -28.89 62.74
C LEU A 127 9.89 -28.58 64.16
N ASN A 128 11.02 -29.20 64.51
CA ASN A 128 11.68 -29.02 65.81
C ASN A 128 12.45 -27.69 65.87
N ALA A 129 12.86 -27.31 67.07
CA ALA A 129 13.64 -26.10 67.31
C ALA A 129 14.95 -26.08 66.52
N ASN A 130 15.28 -24.91 65.98
CA ASN A 130 16.55 -24.71 65.32
C ASN A 130 17.67 -24.65 66.38
N THR A 131 18.80 -25.29 66.07
CA THR A 131 19.98 -25.40 66.95
C THR A 131 21.21 -24.66 66.43
N THR A 132 21.10 -24.04 65.26
CA THR A 132 22.15 -23.24 64.60
C THR A 132 21.71 -21.79 64.47
#